data_AF-A0A545T2U3-F1
#
_entry.id   AF-A0A545T2U3-F1
#
_cell.length_a   1.000
_cell.length_b   1.000
_cell.length_c   1.000
_cell.angle_alpha   90.00
_cell.angle_beta   90.00
_cell.angle_gamma   90.00
#
_symmetry.space_group_name_H-M   'P 1'
#
loop_
_entity.id
_entity.type
_entity.pdbx_description
1 polymer ?
#
loop_
_entity_poly.entity_id
_entity_poly.type
_entity_poly.pdbx_seq_one_letter_code
_entity_poly.pdbx_strand_id
1 'polypeptide(L)'
;MPKIISQSIVGYKVKTEEEIKQVKEEKPSAEIVQMHESVKRPEMLLGSTYKVKTPLSDHALYMTINDIVLNPGTEHELRRPFEIFINSKNMDHFQWVVALTRVISAVFRKGGDCTFLAEELKAVFDPKGGYFKAGGKFMPSLVAEIGDAIESHLKMIGLLEDDTLDEHQQALVDEKRKEYESLQNNGGAAEYNGDYPEGAQMCSKCMTKAAVLMDGCMTCLSCGDSKCG
;
A
#
# COMPACT_ATOMS: atom_id res chain seq x y z
N MET A 1 -22.60 15.89 -29.99
CA MET A 1 -23.24 16.58 -31.14
C MET A 1 -24.55 17.18 -30.66
N PRO A 2 -24.79 18.50 -30.79
CA PRO A 2 -26.03 19.12 -30.34
C PRO A 2 -27.19 18.75 -31.29
N LYS A 3 -28.37 18.40 -30.73
CA LYS A 3 -29.59 18.12 -31.49
C LYS A 3 -30.18 19.46 -31.96
N ILE A 4 -30.18 19.68 -33.28
CA ILE A 4 -30.83 20.84 -33.90
C ILE A 4 -32.30 20.49 -34.12
N ILE A 5 -33.21 21.29 -33.58
CA ILE A 5 -34.65 21.13 -33.73
C ILE A 5 -35.06 21.80 -35.04
N SER A 6 -35.56 21.02 -36.00
CA SER A 6 -35.89 21.45 -37.36
C SER A 6 -37.36 21.84 -37.57
N GLN A 7 -38.17 21.86 -36.51
CA GLN A 7 -39.60 22.13 -36.58
C GLN A 7 -40.02 23.24 -35.63
N SER A 8 -40.99 24.05 -36.06
CA SER A 8 -41.54 25.15 -35.28
C SER A 8 -42.30 24.64 -34.05
N ILE A 9 -41.91 25.11 -32.87
CA ILE A 9 -42.57 24.77 -31.61
C ILE A 9 -43.94 25.46 -31.58
N VAL A 10 -45.01 24.70 -31.82
CA VAL A 10 -46.41 25.22 -31.90
C VAL A 10 -47.16 25.18 -30.55
N GLY A 11 -46.47 24.86 -29.45
CA GLY A 11 -47.03 24.96 -28.12
C GLY A 11 -45.97 24.75 -27.04
N TYR A 12 -45.95 25.63 -26.05
CA TYR A 12 -45.16 25.46 -24.83
C TYR A 12 -46.13 25.41 -23.65
N LYS A 13 -46.00 24.40 -22.79
CA LYS A 13 -46.73 24.32 -21.51
C LYS A 13 -45.72 24.60 -20.41
N VAL A 14 -45.91 25.69 -19.68
CA VAL A 14 -45.12 26.01 -18.48
C VAL A 14 -45.63 25.09 -17.37
N LYS A 15 -44.75 24.22 -16.84
CA LYS A 15 -45.09 23.38 -15.69
C LYS A 15 -45.41 24.29 -14.50
N THR A 16 -46.54 24.07 -13.85
CA THR A 16 -46.92 24.76 -12.62
C THR A 16 -46.07 24.25 -11.46
N GLU A 17 -45.91 25.06 -10.41
CA GLU A 17 -45.12 24.69 -9.22
C GLU A 17 -45.61 23.39 -8.55
N GLU A 18 -46.88 23.05 -8.71
CA GLU A 18 -47.47 21.79 -8.22
C GLU A 18 -47.01 20.57 -9.03
N GLU A 19 -46.90 20.69 -10.36
CA GLU A 19 -46.34 19.62 -11.22
C GLU A 19 -44.82 19.46 -11.01
N ILE A 20 -44.11 20.52 -10.59
CA ILE A 20 -42.69 20.46 -10.22
C ILE A 20 -42.50 19.77 -8.86
N LYS A 21 -43.42 20.00 -7.91
CA LYS A 21 -43.40 19.36 -6.58
C LYS A 21 -43.71 17.87 -6.64
N GLN A 22 -44.59 17.42 -7.54
CA GLN A 22 -44.91 15.98 -7.68
C GLN A 22 -43.80 15.15 -8.35
N VAL A 23 -42.84 15.75 -9.05
CA VAL A 23 -41.69 15.03 -9.65
C VAL A 23 -40.48 14.99 -8.70
N LYS A 24 -40.54 15.69 -7.57
CA LYS A 24 -39.54 15.65 -6.49
C LYS A 24 -39.91 14.65 -5.38
N GLU A 25 -40.42 13.48 -5.74
CA GLU A 25 -40.14 12.30 -4.90
C GLU A 25 -38.68 11.90 -5.15
N GLU A 26 -37.78 12.67 -4.55
CA GLU A 26 -36.39 12.29 -4.39
C GLU A 26 -36.38 10.96 -3.62
N LYS A 27 -36.02 9.88 -4.32
CA LYS A 27 -35.51 8.67 -3.66
C LYS A 27 -34.51 9.13 -2.60
N PRO A 28 -34.53 8.60 -1.36
CA PRO A 28 -33.57 8.99 -0.36
C PRO A 28 -32.18 8.68 -0.93
N SER A 29 -31.43 9.71 -1.34
CA SER A 29 -30.01 9.54 -1.59
C SER A 29 -29.42 9.22 -0.24
N ALA A 30 -29.00 7.97 -0.04
CA ALA A 30 -28.30 7.58 1.16
C ALA A 30 -27.18 8.59 1.42
N GLU A 31 -27.18 9.21 2.59
CA GLU A 31 -26.15 10.18 2.98
C GLU A 31 -24.82 9.42 3.01
N ILE A 32 -23.96 9.69 2.01
CA ILE A 32 -22.68 9.00 1.86
C ILE A 32 -21.78 9.47 3.00
N VAL A 33 -21.55 8.59 3.98
CA VAL A 33 -20.66 8.86 5.11
C VAL A 33 -19.22 8.78 4.62
N GLN A 34 -18.48 9.87 4.79
CA GLN A 34 -17.04 9.92 4.60
C GLN A 34 -16.31 9.86 5.94
N MET A 35 -15.05 9.47 5.90
CA MET A 35 -14.20 9.47 7.08
C MET A 35 -13.93 10.91 7.53
N HIS A 36 -14.28 11.23 8.78
CA HIS A 36 -14.00 12.52 9.43
C HIS A 36 -14.00 12.37 10.97
N GLU A 37 -13.55 13.39 11.69
CA GLU A 37 -13.41 13.37 13.16
C GLU A 37 -14.70 13.07 13.95
N SER A 38 -15.88 13.40 13.40
CA SER A 38 -17.18 13.08 14.03
C SER A 38 -17.63 11.62 13.88
N VAL A 39 -16.93 10.78 13.10
CA VAL A 39 -17.28 9.35 12.95
C VAL A 39 -17.04 8.66 14.28
N LYS A 40 -18.11 8.15 14.90
CA LYS A 40 -18.02 7.44 16.17
C LYS A 40 -17.36 6.08 15.97
N ARG A 41 -16.48 5.71 16.91
CA ARG A 41 -15.86 4.39 16.96
C ARG A 41 -16.95 3.31 17.14
N PRO A 42 -17.09 2.34 16.23
CA PRO A 42 -17.98 1.19 16.39
C PRO A 42 -17.59 0.30 17.59
N GLU A 43 -18.51 -0.56 18.01
CA GLU A 43 -18.24 -1.55 19.09
C GLU A 43 -17.18 -2.58 18.67
N MET A 44 -17.20 -2.99 17.40
CA MET A 44 -16.27 -3.96 16.82
C MET A 44 -15.55 -3.37 15.61
N LEU A 45 -14.25 -3.61 15.51
CA LEU A 45 -13.43 -3.33 14.33
C LEU A 45 -12.74 -4.63 13.88
N LEU A 46 -12.56 -4.78 12.57
CA LEU A 46 -11.74 -5.83 12.01
C LEU A 46 -10.32 -5.29 11.79
N GLY A 47 -9.30 -6.09 12.08
CA GLY A 47 -7.92 -5.64 11.94
C GLY A 47 -6.96 -6.71 11.48
N SER A 48 -5.85 -6.24 10.91
CA SER A 48 -4.73 -7.05 10.43
C SER A 48 -3.51 -6.79 11.30
N THR A 49 -2.81 -7.85 11.71
CA THR A 49 -1.59 -7.74 12.51
C THR A 49 -0.35 -8.10 11.70
N TYR A 50 0.59 -7.17 11.64
CA TYR A 50 1.86 -7.26 10.94
C TYR A 50 2.99 -7.49 11.94
N LYS A 51 3.85 -8.46 11.67
CA LYS A 51 5.04 -8.75 12.46
C LYS A 51 6.25 -8.09 11.80
N VAL A 52 6.84 -7.12 12.49
CA VAL A 52 8.05 -6.40 12.08
C VAL A 52 9.21 -6.96 12.89
N LYS A 53 10.15 -7.64 12.23
CA LYS A 53 11.32 -8.23 12.90
C LYS A 53 12.60 -7.82 12.19
N THR A 54 13.33 -6.93 12.83
CA THR A 54 14.65 -6.47 12.36
C THR A 54 15.74 -7.48 12.75
N PRO A 55 16.84 -7.58 12.00
CA PRO A 55 18.01 -8.36 12.41
C PRO A 55 18.81 -7.68 13.54
N LEU A 56 18.52 -6.40 13.83
CA LEU A 56 19.23 -5.60 14.83
C LEU A 56 18.65 -5.74 16.26
N SER A 57 17.53 -6.44 16.41
CA SER A 57 16.81 -6.60 17.67
C SER A 57 16.29 -8.02 17.83
N ASP A 58 16.45 -8.58 19.03
CA ASP A 58 15.93 -9.90 19.38
C ASP A 58 14.40 -9.92 19.49
N HIS A 59 13.79 -8.76 19.71
CA HIS A 59 12.35 -8.62 19.88
C HIS A 59 11.69 -8.09 18.61
N ALA A 60 10.62 -8.78 18.19
CA ALA A 60 9.73 -8.32 17.14
C ALA A 60 8.76 -7.26 17.68
N LEU A 61 8.34 -6.39 16.77
CA LEU A 61 7.30 -5.41 16.96
C LEU A 61 6.04 -5.90 16.23
N TYR A 62 4.90 -5.82 16.89
CA TYR A 62 3.60 -6.26 16.37
C TYR A 62 2.74 -5.02 16.15
N MET A 63 2.33 -4.81 14.92
CA MET A 63 1.51 -3.67 14.50
C MET A 63 0.14 -4.17 14.06
N THR A 64 -0.91 -3.80 14.77
CA THR A 64 -2.30 -4.10 14.39
C THR A 64 -2.94 -2.84 13.82
N ILE A 65 -3.46 -2.91 12.59
CA ILE A 65 -4.26 -1.84 11.99
C ILE A 65 -5.70 -2.32 11.94
N ASN A 66 -6.59 -1.57 12.59
CA ASN A 66 -8.02 -1.81 12.63
C ASN A 66 -8.73 -0.88 11.65
N ASP A 67 -9.71 -1.43 10.95
CA ASP A 67 -10.45 -0.75 9.89
C ASP A 67 -11.90 -0.52 10.26
N ILE A 68 -12.44 0.56 9.71
CA ILE A 68 -13.88 0.83 9.68
C ILE A 68 -14.42 0.62 8.27
N VAL A 69 -15.60 0.02 8.17
CA VAL A 69 -16.36 -0.07 6.93
C VAL A 69 -17.40 1.04 6.92
N LEU A 70 -17.28 1.97 5.98
CA LEU A 70 -18.21 3.06 5.76
C LEU A 70 -19.24 2.65 4.70
N ASN A 71 -20.48 3.12 4.85
CA ASN A 71 -21.61 2.84 3.95
C ASN A 71 -21.81 1.35 3.62
N PRO A 72 -21.84 0.46 4.64
CA PRO A 72 -21.92 -0.99 4.43
C PRO A 72 -23.19 -1.37 3.66
N GLY A 73 -23.05 -2.28 2.70
CA GLY A 73 -24.16 -2.76 1.87
C GLY A 73 -24.63 -1.78 0.79
N THR A 74 -23.82 -0.75 0.47
CA THR A 74 -24.12 0.22 -0.58
C THR A 74 -23.05 0.23 -1.67
N GLU A 75 -23.33 0.87 -2.82
CA GLU A 75 -22.35 1.09 -3.90
C GLU A 75 -21.16 1.96 -3.47
N HIS A 76 -21.28 2.65 -2.34
CA HIS A 76 -20.24 3.51 -1.76
C HIS A 76 -19.56 2.87 -0.54
N GLU A 77 -19.68 1.55 -0.38
CA GLU A 77 -18.98 0.81 0.66
C GLU A 77 -17.48 1.02 0.54
N LEU A 78 -16.87 1.51 1.61
CA LEU A 78 -15.45 1.83 1.62
C LEU A 78 -14.82 1.43 2.94
N ARG A 79 -13.72 0.69 2.86
CA ARG A 79 -12.91 0.35 4.02
C ARG A 79 -11.84 1.41 4.24
N ARG A 80 -11.69 1.90 5.46
CA ARG A 80 -10.67 2.90 5.82
C ARG A 80 -9.94 2.47 7.09
N PRO A 81 -8.63 2.74 7.21
CA PRO A 81 -7.92 2.51 8.46
C PRO A 81 -8.48 3.47 9.51
N PHE A 82 -8.67 2.96 10.72
CA PHE A 82 -9.32 3.70 11.81
C PHE A 82 -8.37 3.94 12.99
N GLU A 83 -7.67 2.90 13.43
CA GLU A 83 -6.70 2.98 14.52
C GLU A 83 -5.56 1.98 14.30
N ILE A 84 -4.39 2.31 14.83
CA ILE A 84 -3.22 1.44 14.82
C ILE A 84 -2.79 1.19 16.26
N PHE A 85 -2.26 -0.01 16.51
CA PHE A 85 -1.62 -0.39 17.77
C PHE A 85 -0.26 -0.99 17.48
N ILE A 86 0.78 -0.43 18.08
CA ILE A 86 2.12 -0.96 17.97
C ILE A 86 2.58 -1.45 19.34
N ASN A 87 2.88 -2.75 19.43
CA ASN A 87 3.38 -3.39 20.63
C ASN A 87 4.80 -3.95 20.42
N SER A 88 5.67 -3.76 21.39
CA SER A 88 7.03 -4.29 21.38
C SER A 88 7.45 -4.69 22.79
N LYS A 89 8.24 -5.76 22.89
CA LYS A 89 8.93 -6.12 24.13
C LYS A 89 10.21 -5.29 24.34
N ASN A 90 10.68 -4.61 23.31
CA ASN A 90 11.85 -3.74 23.39
C ASN A 90 11.46 -2.38 24.01
N MET A 91 12.01 -2.09 25.18
CA MET A 91 11.73 -0.87 25.94
C MET A 91 12.47 0.36 25.40
N ASP A 92 13.57 0.20 24.66
CA ASP A 92 14.36 1.30 24.08
C ASP A 92 13.57 2.14 23.09
N HIS A 93 12.46 1.58 22.59
CA HIS A 93 11.62 2.18 21.57
C HIS A 93 10.25 2.62 22.09
N PHE A 94 9.96 2.38 23.36
CA PHE A 94 8.63 2.52 23.92
C PHE A 94 8.02 3.91 23.73
N GLN A 95 8.78 4.98 24.02
CA GLN A 95 8.25 6.36 23.97
C GLN A 95 7.81 6.77 22.56
N TRP A 96 8.66 6.54 21.54
CA TRP A 96 8.33 6.91 20.17
C TRP A 96 7.31 5.96 19.56
N VAL A 97 7.31 4.67 19.93
CA VAL A 97 6.27 3.71 19.50
C VAL A 97 4.89 4.17 19.98
N VAL A 98 4.77 4.59 21.24
CA VAL A 98 3.52 5.13 21.80
C VAL A 98 3.14 6.44 21.09
N ALA A 99 4.11 7.31 20.82
CA ALA A 99 3.87 8.57 20.10
C ALA A 99 3.35 8.32 18.67
N LEU A 100 4.02 7.46 17.88
CA LEU A 100 3.61 7.09 16.53
C LEU A 100 2.22 6.46 16.51
N THR A 101 1.95 5.52 17.42
CA THR A 101 0.64 4.87 17.55
C THR A 101 -0.48 5.91 17.72
N ARG A 102 -0.26 6.92 18.57
CA ARG A 102 -1.23 8.01 18.82
C ARG A 102 -1.40 8.94 17.62
N VAL A 103 -0.30 9.36 17.00
CA VAL A 103 -0.33 10.30 15.88
C VAL A 103 -0.96 9.66 14.65
N ILE A 104 -0.54 8.45 14.27
CA ILE A 104 -1.09 7.74 13.12
C ILE A 104 -2.58 7.46 13.32
N SER A 105 -2.99 7.00 14.51
CA SER A 105 -4.42 6.81 14.82
C SER A 105 -5.22 8.11 14.82
N ALA A 106 -4.60 9.25 15.12
CA ALA A 106 -5.26 10.55 15.00
C ALA A 106 -5.43 10.95 13.53
N VAL A 107 -4.43 10.71 12.69
CA VAL A 107 -4.52 10.96 11.24
C VAL A 107 -5.58 10.08 10.58
N PHE A 108 -5.60 8.78 10.90
CA PHE A 108 -6.64 7.86 10.42
C PHE A 108 -8.05 8.32 10.82
N ARG A 109 -8.24 8.78 12.06
CA ARG A 109 -9.53 9.30 12.55
C ARG A 109 -9.93 10.65 11.94
N LYS A 110 -8.97 11.49 11.59
CA LYS A 110 -9.24 12.78 10.96
C LYS A 110 -9.88 12.61 9.59
N GLY A 111 -9.63 11.48 8.92
CA GLY A 111 -10.11 11.21 7.57
C GLY A 111 -9.35 12.00 6.52
N GLY A 112 -9.90 12.05 5.31
CA GLY A 112 -9.19 12.55 4.13
C GLY A 112 -8.15 11.55 3.61
N ASP A 113 -7.13 12.06 2.93
CA ASP A 113 -6.04 11.24 2.40
C ASP A 113 -5.01 10.94 3.50
N CYS A 114 -4.90 9.66 3.85
CA CYS A 114 -3.92 9.14 4.80
C CYS A 114 -2.82 8.32 4.12
N THR A 115 -2.85 8.19 2.78
CA THR A 115 -1.90 7.35 2.03
C THR A 115 -0.48 7.90 2.10
N PHE A 116 -0.33 9.22 2.16
CA PHE A 116 0.96 9.91 2.32
C PHE A 116 1.75 9.44 3.56
N LEU A 117 1.08 8.94 4.62
CA LEU A 117 1.77 8.43 5.82
C LEU A 117 2.75 7.31 5.49
N ALA A 118 2.41 6.45 4.53
CA ALA A 118 3.30 5.37 4.11
C ALA A 118 4.61 5.93 3.53
N GLU A 119 4.52 6.97 2.70
CA GLU A 119 5.67 7.61 2.06
C GLU A 119 6.55 8.34 3.08
N GLU A 120 5.92 9.15 3.94
CA GLU A 120 6.62 9.91 4.98
C GLU A 120 7.37 9.00 5.96
N LEU A 121 6.76 7.89 6.37
CA LEU A 121 7.42 6.92 7.25
C LEU A 121 8.55 6.17 6.54
N LYS A 122 8.38 5.80 5.27
CA LYS A 122 9.44 5.16 4.46
C LYS A 122 10.65 6.07 4.24
N ALA A 123 10.47 7.40 4.27
CA ALA A 123 11.53 8.39 4.17
C ALA A 123 12.32 8.61 5.47
N VAL A 124 11.97 7.96 6.57
CA VAL A 124 12.72 8.06 7.84
C VAL A 124 13.93 7.12 7.82
N PHE A 125 15.12 7.68 8.06
CA PHE A 125 16.38 6.94 8.08
C PHE A 125 16.93 6.80 9.51
N ASP A 126 17.54 5.66 9.82
CA ASP A 126 18.30 5.46 11.06
C ASP A 126 19.74 5.96 10.83
N PRO A 127 20.29 6.84 11.69
CA PRO A 127 21.68 7.30 11.59
C PRO A 127 22.72 6.18 11.64
N LYS A 128 22.38 5.03 12.24
CA LYS A 128 23.24 3.83 12.28
C LYS A 128 23.21 3.05 10.96
N GLY A 129 22.41 3.49 10.00
CA GLY A 129 22.15 2.81 8.74
C GLY A 129 20.91 1.92 8.81
N GLY A 130 20.45 1.48 7.64
CA GLY A 130 19.36 0.53 7.51
C GLY A 130 19.80 -0.92 7.66
N TYR A 131 18.86 -1.83 7.39
CA TYR A 131 19.09 -3.27 7.43
C TYR A 131 18.31 -3.97 6.32
N PHE A 132 18.66 -5.22 6.06
CA PHE A 132 17.90 -6.06 5.13
C PHE A 132 16.88 -6.89 5.92
N LYS A 133 15.60 -6.78 5.56
CA LYS A 133 14.57 -7.67 6.11
C LYS A 133 14.61 -9.03 5.39
N ALA A 134 13.90 -10.02 5.93
CA ALA A 134 13.71 -11.31 5.26
C ALA A 134 13.21 -11.10 3.81
N GLY A 135 13.75 -11.87 2.86
CA GLY A 135 13.53 -11.65 1.43
C GLY A 135 14.46 -10.63 0.78
N GLY A 136 15.44 -10.09 1.51
CA GLY A 136 16.53 -9.30 0.95
C GLY A 136 16.18 -7.86 0.57
N LYS A 137 15.00 -7.35 0.96
CA LYS A 137 14.61 -5.94 0.78
C LYS A 137 15.28 -5.05 1.83
N PHE A 138 15.93 -3.98 1.40
CA PHE A 138 16.55 -3.01 2.30
C PHE A 138 15.49 -2.11 2.94
N MET A 139 15.62 -1.89 4.25
CA MET A 139 14.81 -0.98 5.06
C MET A 139 15.74 0.06 5.69
N PRO A 140 15.54 1.37 5.43
CA PRO A 140 16.43 2.41 5.93
C PRO A 140 16.31 2.65 7.44
N SER A 141 15.20 2.23 8.07
CA SER A 141 14.97 2.27 9.51
C SER A 141 13.82 1.35 9.91
N LEU A 142 13.64 1.14 11.21
CA LEU A 142 12.44 0.48 11.76
C LEU A 142 11.16 1.26 11.44
N VAL A 143 11.22 2.59 11.41
CA VAL A 143 10.09 3.44 11.06
C VAL A 143 9.70 3.26 9.59
N ALA A 144 10.69 3.08 8.72
CA ALA A 144 10.44 2.80 7.32
C ALA A 144 9.81 1.42 7.08
N GLU A 145 10.18 0.41 7.86
CA GLU A 145 9.50 -0.89 7.79
C GLU A 145 8.06 -0.83 8.32
N ILE A 146 7.77 0.03 9.31
CA ILE A 146 6.40 0.35 9.71
C ILE A 146 5.64 1.02 8.57
N GLY A 147 6.27 1.96 7.85
CA GLY A 147 5.72 2.58 6.64
C GLY A 147 5.39 1.57 5.53
N ASP A 148 6.30 0.62 5.26
CA ASP A 148 6.13 -0.49 4.29
C ASP A 148 4.95 -1.40 4.69
N ALA A 149 4.76 -1.66 5.98
CA ALA A 149 3.63 -2.44 6.48
C ALA A 149 2.29 -1.67 6.41
N ILE A 150 2.30 -0.34 6.65
CA ILE A 150 1.12 0.52 6.43
C ILE A 150 0.77 0.57 4.95
N GLU A 151 1.74 0.75 4.05
CA GLU A 151 1.53 0.71 2.60
C GLU A 151 0.87 -0.61 2.17
N SER A 152 1.42 -1.74 2.62
CA SER A 152 0.88 -3.06 2.33
C SER A 152 -0.58 -3.19 2.81
N HIS A 153 -0.89 -2.62 3.97
CA HIS A 153 -2.25 -2.59 4.50
C HIS A 153 -3.18 -1.72 3.65
N LEU A 154 -2.74 -0.52 3.26
CA LEU A 154 -3.50 0.39 2.42
C LEU A 154 -3.80 -0.20 1.04
N LYS A 155 -2.85 -0.92 0.45
CA LYS A 155 -3.06 -1.70 -0.79
C LYS A 155 -4.11 -2.80 -0.59
N MET A 156 -3.98 -3.57 0.49
CA MET A 156 -4.91 -4.65 0.82
C MET A 156 -6.37 -4.18 0.98
N ILE A 157 -6.60 -2.97 1.52
CA ILE A 157 -7.95 -2.40 1.65
C ILE A 157 -8.40 -1.58 0.43
N GLY A 158 -7.59 -1.52 -0.64
CA GLY A 158 -7.91 -0.83 -1.90
C GLY A 158 -7.73 0.69 -1.85
N LEU A 159 -6.98 1.23 -0.89
CA LEU A 159 -6.66 2.66 -0.80
C LEU A 159 -5.45 3.06 -1.64
N LEU A 160 -4.56 2.11 -1.93
CA LEU A 160 -3.42 2.27 -2.82
C LEU A 160 -3.51 1.23 -3.93
N GLU A 161 -3.07 1.60 -5.12
CA GLU A 161 -2.87 0.64 -6.21
C GLU A 161 -1.70 -0.28 -5.87
N ASP A 162 -1.79 -1.54 -6.29
CA ASP A 162 -0.67 -2.46 -6.10
C ASP A 162 0.41 -2.20 -7.14
N ASP A 163 1.67 -2.26 -6.71
CA ASP A 163 2.83 -2.10 -7.60
C ASP A 163 3.25 -3.47 -8.15
N THR A 164 2.28 -4.35 -8.37
CA THR A 164 2.55 -5.67 -8.95
C THR A 164 3.17 -5.49 -10.31
N LEU A 165 4.17 -6.32 -10.61
CA LEU A 165 4.73 -6.39 -11.94
C LEU A 165 3.60 -6.72 -12.92
N ASP A 166 3.55 -5.98 -14.03
CA ASP A 166 2.65 -6.33 -15.11
C ASP A 166 2.98 -7.74 -15.64
N GLU A 167 2.04 -8.39 -16.33
CA GLU A 167 2.22 -9.78 -16.79
C GLU A 167 3.49 -9.97 -17.64
N HIS A 168 3.86 -8.95 -18.42
CA HIS A 168 5.05 -8.96 -19.25
C HIS A 168 6.34 -8.83 -18.41
N GLN A 169 6.36 -7.94 -17.43
CA GLN A 169 7.47 -7.78 -16.48
C GLN A 169 7.65 -9.03 -15.62
N GLN A 170 6.56 -9.65 -15.18
CA GLN A 170 6.63 -10.90 -14.44
C GLN A 170 7.21 -12.03 -15.31
N ALA A 171 6.74 -12.15 -16.56
CA ALA A 171 7.29 -13.12 -17.52
C ALA A 171 8.79 -12.90 -17.77
N LEU A 172 9.21 -11.64 -17.93
CA LEU A 172 10.63 -11.28 -18.09
C LEU A 172 11.46 -11.69 -16.86
N VAL A 173 10.96 -11.41 -15.66
CA VAL A 173 11.64 -11.79 -14.41
C VAL A 173 11.78 -13.31 -14.31
N ASP A 174 10.72 -14.06 -14.62
CA ASP A 174 10.73 -15.51 -14.56
C ASP A 174 11.67 -16.12 -15.61
N GLU A 175 11.72 -15.54 -16.81
CA GLU A 175 12.68 -15.92 -17.85
C GLU A 175 14.12 -15.68 -17.39
N LYS A 176 14.42 -14.50 -16.87
CA LYS A 176 15.77 -14.16 -16.39
C LYS A 176 16.21 -14.99 -15.19
N ARG A 177 15.30 -15.38 -14.30
CA ARG A 177 15.60 -16.34 -13.22
C ARG A 177 16.01 -17.70 -13.78
N LYS A 178 15.23 -18.24 -14.72
CA LYS A 178 15.54 -19.53 -15.36
C LYS A 178 16.86 -19.50 -16.12
N GLU A 179 17.12 -18.41 -16.84
CA GLU A 179 18.38 -18.22 -17.56
C GLU A 179 19.56 -18.21 -16.58
N TYR A 180 19.46 -17.44 -15.48
CA TYR A 180 20.50 -17.39 -14.46
C TYR A 180 20.77 -18.77 -13.82
N GLU A 181 19.71 -19.50 -13.45
CA GLU A 181 19.81 -20.86 -12.92
C GLU A 181 20.50 -21.81 -13.90
N SER A 182 20.21 -21.70 -15.20
CA SER A 182 20.82 -22.52 -16.24
C SER A 182 22.32 -22.26 -16.41
N LEU A 183 22.76 -21.00 -16.26
CA LEU A 183 24.17 -20.60 -16.35
C LEU A 183 24.99 -21.12 -15.16
N GLN A 184 24.40 -21.16 -13.96
CA GLN A 184 25.08 -21.62 -12.74
C GLN A 184 25.26 -23.14 -12.70
N ASN A 185 24.31 -23.93 -13.23
CA ASN A 185 24.42 -25.39 -13.27
C ASN A 185 25.63 -25.93 -14.08
N ASN A 186 26.29 -25.09 -14.89
CA ASN A 186 27.51 -25.44 -15.62
C ASN A 186 28.83 -25.00 -14.94
N GLY A 187 28.78 -24.35 -13.77
CA GLY A 187 29.97 -23.76 -13.12
C GLY A 187 30.03 -23.78 -11.59
N GLY A 188 28.96 -24.18 -10.90
CA GLY A 188 28.92 -24.31 -9.43
C GLY A 188 27.48 -24.20 -8.94
N ALA A 189 27.11 -25.00 -7.93
CA ALA A 189 25.75 -24.94 -7.37
C ALA A 189 25.46 -23.50 -6.90
N ALA A 190 24.39 -22.89 -7.41
CA ALA A 190 23.92 -21.61 -6.91
C ALA A 190 23.49 -21.82 -5.45
N GLU A 191 24.31 -21.37 -4.50
CA GLU A 191 23.91 -21.34 -3.10
C GLU A 191 22.94 -20.16 -2.93
N TYR A 192 21.71 -20.49 -2.53
CA TYR A 192 20.67 -19.51 -2.25
C TYR A 192 20.62 -19.28 -0.74
N ASN A 193 20.99 -18.08 -0.29
CA ASN A 193 20.72 -17.63 1.07
C ASN A 193 19.38 -16.87 1.11
N GLY A 194 18.28 -17.59 0.82
CA GLY A 194 16.93 -17.04 0.69
C GLY A 194 16.40 -17.09 -0.74
N ASP A 195 15.64 -16.06 -1.15
CA ASP A 195 14.91 -16.03 -2.44
C ASP A 195 15.79 -15.65 -3.66
N TYR A 196 17.07 -15.30 -3.44
CA TYR A 196 17.98 -14.76 -4.44
C TYR A 196 19.39 -15.35 -4.36
N PRO A 197 20.15 -15.37 -5.47
CA PRO A 197 21.50 -15.95 -5.51
C PRO A 197 22.49 -15.29 -4.56
N GLU A 198 23.44 -16.06 -4.04
CA GLU A 198 24.58 -15.51 -3.31
C GLU A 198 25.41 -14.57 -4.21
N GLY A 199 25.78 -13.41 -3.66
CA GLY A 199 26.47 -12.34 -4.41
C GLY A 199 25.56 -11.35 -5.14
N ALA A 200 24.23 -11.52 -5.11
CA ALA A 200 23.30 -10.55 -5.66
C ALA A 200 23.46 -9.16 -5.00
N GLN A 201 23.50 -8.12 -5.82
CA GLN A 201 23.62 -6.72 -5.41
C GLN A 201 22.25 -6.09 -5.16
N MET A 202 22.25 -4.99 -4.41
CA MET A 202 21.04 -4.22 -4.15
C MET A 202 20.58 -3.49 -5.42
N CYS A 203 19.35 -3.75 -5.83
CA CYS A 203 18.72 -3.04 -6.94
C CYS A 203 18.37 -1.60 -6.52
N SER A 204 18.76 -0.62 -7.34
CA SER A 204 18.44 0.79 -7.07
C SER A 204 16.95 1.12 -7.19
N LYS A 205 16.16 0.30 -7.90
CA LYS A 205 14.73 0.53 -8.15
C LYS A 205 13.86 -0.01 -7.01
N CYS A 206 14.00 -1.31 -6.69
CA CYS A 206 13.16 -1.95 -5.67
C CYS A 206 13.85 -2.12 -4.30
N MET A 207 15.14 -1.75 -4.19
CA MET A 207 15.95 -1.89 -2.97
C MET A 207 16.12 -3.34 -2.48
N THR A 208 15.81 -4.33 -3.32
CA THR A 208 16.04 -5.76 -3.03
C THR A 208 17.41 -6.20 -3.50
N LYS A 209 18.11 -7.02 -2.69
CA LYS A 209 19.33 -7.75 -3.07
C LYS A 209 19.02 -8.86 -4.08
N ALA A 210 18.78 -8.46 -5.32
CA ALA A 210 18.33 -9.33 -6.39
C ALA A 210 18.99 -8.99 -7.74
N ALA A 211 19.89 -8.02 -7.79
CA ALA A 211 20.57 -7.63 -9.02
C ALA A 211 21.80 -8.51 -9.28
N VAL A 212 21.85 -9.15 -10.44
CA VAL A 212 22.94 -10.03 -10.88
C VAL A 212 23.48 -9.54 -12.23
N LEU A 213 24.76 -9.84 -12.51
CA LEU A 213 25.35 -9.53 -13.80
C LEU A 213 24.93 -10.61 -14.81
N MET A 214 24.17 -10.20 -15.83
CA MET A 214 23.70 -11.07 -16.93
C MET A 214 23.83 -10.31 -18.24
N ASP A 215 24.37 -10.96 -19.28
CA ASP A 215 24.50 -10.38 -20.62
C ASP A 215 25.24 -9.02 -20.66
N GLY A 216 26.17 -8.80 -19.73
CA GLY A 216 26.90 -7.52 -19.60
C GLY A 216 26.12 -6.40 -18.93
N CYS A 217 24.90 -6.66 -18.43
CA CYS A 217 24.05 -5.69 -17.74
C CYS A 217 23.69 -6.17 -16.33
N MET A 218 23.52 -5.23 -15.40
CA MET A 218 23.01 -5.54 -14.06
C MET A 218 21.50 -5.71 -14.12
N THR A 219 21.00 -6.93 -13.96
CA THR A 219 19.58 -7.29 -14.09
C THR A 219 19.00 -7.74 -12.76
N CYS A 220 17.89 -7.14 -12.34
CA CYS A 220 17.21 -7.43 -11.08
C CYS A 220 16.19 -8.56 -11.21
N LEU A 221 16.44 -9.67 -10.53
CA LEU A 221 15.54 -10.83 -10.47
C LEU A 221 14.28 -10.59 -9.62
N SER A 222 14.15 -9.42 -8.97
CA SER A 222 12.96 -9.07 -8.18
C SER A 222 11.96 -8.21 -8.94
N CYS A 223 12.43 -7.33 -9.84
CA CYS A 223 11.55 -6.34 -10.49
C CYS A 223 11.86 -6.09 -11.97
N GLY A 224 12.80 -6.85 -12.55
CA GLY A 224 13.14 -6.77 -13.97
C GLY A 224 13.95 -5.53 -14.38
N ASP A 225 14.30 -4.64 -13.43
CA ASP A 225 15.16 -3.48 -13.72
C ASP A 225 16.52 -3.96 -14.27
N SER A 226 16.94 -3.41 -15.41
CA SER A 226 18.23 -3.73 -16.03
C SER A 226 18.99 -2.46 -16.39
N LYS A 227 20.28 -2.41 -16.05
CA LYS A 227 21.18 -1.29 -16.37
C LYS A 227 22.48 -1.81 -16.97
N CYS A 228 22.77 -1.37 -18.19
CA CYS A 228 24.01 -1.63 -18.89
C CYS A 228 24.96 -0.42 -18.72
N GLY A 229 26.26 -0.67 -18.60
CA GLY A 229 27.30 0.36 -18.54
C GLY A 229 27.72 0.86 -19.92
#